data_AF-A0A9J6BGN9-F1
#
_entry.id   AF-A0A9J6BGN9-F1
#
_cell.length_a   1.000
_cell.length_b   1.000
_cell.length_c   1.000
_cell.angle_alpha   90.00
_cell.angle_beta   90.00
_cell.angle_gamma   90.00
#
_symmetry.space_group_name_H-M   'P 1'
#
loop_
_entity.id
_entity.type
_entity.pdbx_description
1 polymer ?
#
loop_
_entity_poly.entity_id
_entity_poly.type
_entity_poly.pdbx_seq_one_letter_code
_entity_poly.pdbx_strand_id
1 'polypeptide(L)'
;MIKDIFVHLSQPSALSSDSTSQKENQTLNGETKKNIDMKLANFSIALYSLRLVESEAFKEFVKALNPSYASVIPCAKALSGSLLDQHFNKCSTTINEILESHTNLTLLSDGWTNIRGVIS
;
A
#
# COMPACT_ATOMS: atom_id res chain seq x y z
N MET A 1 -67.27 7.00 10.83
CA MET A 1 -67.12 5.92 11.82
C MET A 1 -66.08 4.97 11.22
N ILE A 2 -64.78 5.16 11.38
CA ILE A 2 -63.98 5.21 12.61
C ILE A 2 -62.89 6.30 12.44
N LYS A 3 -63.05 7.40 13.17
CA LYS A 3 -61.97 8.27 13.65
C LYS A 3 -62.01 8.00 15.14
N ASP A 4 -60.99 7.36 15.74
CA ASP A 4 -60.72 7.33 17.20
C ASP A 4 -59.65 6.28 17.54
N ILE A 5 -58.46 6.38 16.94
CA ILE A 5 -57.24 5.82 17.56
C ILE A 5 -56.12 6.83 17.34
N PHE A 6 -56.11 7.86 18.18
CA PHE A 6 -54.99 8.75 18.39
C PHE A 6 -54.56 8.62 19.85
N VAL A 7 -53.26 8.34 20.04
CA VAL A 7 -52.44 8.71 21.20
C VAL A 7 -52.66 8.00 22.54
N HIS A 8 -51.75 7.08 22.86
CA HIS A 8 -50.75 7.28 23.91
C HIS A 8 -49.74 6.12 23.90
N LEU A 9 -48.49 6.38 23.53
CA LEU A 9 -47.29 5.98 24.27
C LEU A 9 -46.05 6.34 23.45
N SER A 10 -45.47 7.47 23.84
CA SER A 10 -44.13 7.93 23.51
C SER A 10 -43.08 6.90 23.94
N GLN A 11 -42.15 6.55 23.05
CA GLN A 11 -40.71 6.90 23.15
C GLN A 11 -39.85 6.01 22.22
N PRO A 12 -38.74 6.56 21.70
CA PRO A 12 -37.81 5.84 20.82
C PRO A 12 -37.01 4.82 21.63
N SER A 13 -37.05 3.56 21.21
CA SER A 13 -36.22 2.50 21.78
C SER A 13 -34.77 2.67 21.35
N ALA A 14 -34.01 3.22 22.30
CA ALA A 14 -32.61 2.98 22.60
C ALA A 14 -31.62 2.81 21.44
N LEU A 15 -30.82 3.87 21.28
CA LEU A 15 -29.39 3.84 20.99
C LEU A 15 -28.72 2.59 21.61
N SER A 16 -28.51 1.54 20.83
CA SER A 16 -27.50 0.54 21.16
C SER A 16 -26.15 1.14 20.79
N SER A 17 -25.58 1.88 21.75
CA SER A 17 -24.18 2.22 21.80
C SER A 17 -23.37 0.92 21.83
N ASP A 18 -23.12 0.33 20.67
CA ASP A 18 -22.11 -0.69 20.57
C ASP A 18 -20.76 0.03 20.54
N SER A 19 -20.21 0.09 21.75
CA SER A 19 -18.81 0.25 22.08
C SER A 19 -17.98 1.04 21.06
N THR A 20 -17.81 2.32 21.36
CA THR A 20 -16.62 3.10 20.99
C THR A 20 -15.39 2.27 21.32
N SER A 21 -14.98 1.43 20.37
CA SER A 21 -13.65 0.85 20.35
C SER A 21 -12.75 2.05 20.18
N GLN A 22 -12.20 2.50 21.31
CA GLN A 22 -11.12 3.45 21.35
C GLN A 22 -10.08 2.91 20.37
N LYS A 23 -10.02 3.49 19.17
CA LYS A 23 -8.84 3.33 18.30
C LYS A 23 -7.74 4.04 19.08
N GLU A 24 -7.11 3.29 19.98
CA GLU A 24 -5.84 3.66 20.55
C GLU A 24 -4.98 4.11 19.36
N ASN A 25 -4.55 5.37 19.38
CA ASN A 25 -3.47 5.84 18.54
C ASN A 25 -2.22 5.07 18.99
N GLN A 26 -2.13 3.78 18.65
CA GLN A 26 -0.90 3.03 18.79
C GLN A 26 0.05 3.64 17.77
N THR A 27 0.99 4.43 18.30
CA THR A 27 2.11 4.99 17.56
C THR A 27 2.84 3.84 16.87
N LEU A 28 2.92 3.90 15.55
CA LEU A 28 3.57 2.87 14.77
C LEU A 28 5.07 2.80 15.13
N ASN A 29 5.53 1.64 15.61
CA ASN A 29 6.96 1.40 15.85
C ASN A 29 7.75 1.60 14.54
N GLY A 30 8.90 2.27 14.62
CA GLY A 30 9.78 2.53 13.48
C GLY A 30 10.25 1.27 12.75
N GLU A 31 10.49 0.16 13.46
CA GLU A 31 10.86 -1.12 12.83
C GLU A 31 9.69 -1.70 12.02
N THR A 32 8.50 -1.73 12.61
CA THR A 32 7.27 -2.15 11.93
C THR A 32 6.99 -1.27 10.71
N LYS A 33 7.15 0.04 10.84
CA LYS A 33 7.01 0.97 9.71
C LYS A 33 7.97 0.62 8.58
N LYS A 34 9.26 0.46 8.90
CA LYS A 34 10.29 0.13 7.91
C LYS A 34 9.97 -1.18 7.17
N ASN A 35 9.47 -2.18 7.89
CA ASN A 35 9.04 -3.45 7.30
C ASN A 35 7.82 -3.26 6.36
N ILE A 36 6.82 -2.47 6.75
CA ILE A 36 5.66 -2.17 5.90
C ILE A 36 6.09 -1.37 4.66
N ASP A 37 6.93 -0.34 4.82
CA ASP A 37 7.46 0.46 3.70
C ASP A 37 8.20 -0.41 2.68
N MET A 38 9.02 -1.35 3.14
CA MET A 38 9.71 -2.30 2.26
C MET A 38 8.73 -3.19 1.48
N LYS A 39 7.69 -3.70 2.14
CA LYS A 39 6.65 -4.49 1.46
C LYS A 39 5.87 -3.67 0.44
N LEU A 40 5.55 -2.41 0.76
CA LEU A 40 4.87 -1.48 -0.14
C LEU A 40 5.74 -1.13 -1.36
N ALA A 41 7.05 -0.92 -1.16
CA ALA A 41 8.00 -0.70 -2.26
C ALA A 41 8.04 -1.91 -3.21
N ASN A 42 8.18 -3.13 -2.67
CA ASN A 42 8.19 -4.35 -3.49
C ASN A 42 6.89 -4.53 -4.28
N PHE A 43 5.75 -4.25 -3.66
CA PHE A 43 4.45 -4.30 -4.32
C PHE A 43 4.35 -3.27 -5.46
N SER A 44 4.82 -2.04 -5.22
CA SER A 44 4.81 -0.96 -6.21
C SER A 44 5.71 -1.25 -7.41
N ILE A 45 6.86 -1.91 -7.18
CA ILE A 45 7.77 -2.38 -8.22
C ILE A 45 7.11 -3.49 -9.06
N ALA A 46 6.45 -4.45 -8.41
CA ALA A 46 5.74 -5.53 -9.10
C ALA A 46 4.60 -5.01 -10.01
N LEU A 47 4.00 -3.87 -9.65
CA LEU A 47 2.97 -3.19 -10.45
C LEU A 47 3.53 -2.13 -11.41
N TYR A 48 4.86 -1.92 -11.44
CA TYR A 48 5.53 -0.86 -12.19
C TYR A 48 4.95 0.55 -11.94
N SER A 49 4.47 0.84 -10.71
CA SER A 49 3.83 2.12 -10.39
C SER A 49 4.11 2.57 -8.96
N LEU A 50 5.09 3.47 -8.81
CA LEU A 50 5.36 4.17 -7.55
C LEU A 50 4.29 5.20 -7.20
N ARG A 51 3.50 5.66 -8.19
CA ARG A 51 2.43 6.65 -7.99
C ARG A 51 1.18 6.07 -7.32
N LEU A 52 1.11 4.75 -7.12
CA LEU A 52 -0.02 4.12 -6.45
C LEU A 52 -0.26 4.74 -5.06
N VAL A 53 0.80 5.06 -4.32
CA VAL A 53 0.70 5.67 -2.98
C VAL A 53 0.13 7.09 -2.97
N GLU A 54 0.06 7.72 -4.15
CA GLU A 54 -0.50 9.07 -4.31
C GLU A 54 -2.01 9.03 -4.60
N SER A 55 -2.55 7.87 -4.97
CA SER A 55 -3.98 7.66 -5.21
C SER A 55 -4.78 7.77 -3.91
N GLU A 56 -5.79 8.65 -3.89
CA GLU A 56 -6.69 8.79 -2.74
C GLU A 56 -7.48 7.50 -2.45
N ALA A 57 -7.90 6.77 -3.49
CA ALA A 57 -8.58 5.49 -3.32
C ALA A 57 -7.68 4.46 -2.62
N PHE A 58 -6.38 4.45 -2.94
CA PHE A 58 -5.41 3.58 -2.28
C PHE A 58 -5.17 4.00 -0.82
N LYS A 59 -5.05 5.30 -0.55
CA LYS A 59 -4.89 5.82 0.82
C LYS A 59 -6.09 5.46 1.70
N GLU A 60 -7.31 5.58 1.19
CA GLU A 60 -8.52 5.19 1.93
C GLU A 60 -8.57 3.67 2.17
N PHE A 61 -8.14 2.86 1.21
CA PHE A 61 -7.97 1.41 1.41
C PHE A 61 -6.95 1.10 2.53
N VAL A 62 -5.77 1.72 2.49
CA VAL A 62 -4.73 1.53 3.52
C VAL A 62 -5.22 2.00 4.89
N LYS A 63 -5.95 3.11 4.96
CA LYS A 63 -6.55 3.64 6.20
C LYS A 63 -7.60 2.71 6.79
N ALA A 64 -8.39 2.03 5.95
CA ALA A 64 -9.34 1.02 6.40
C ALA A 64 -8.63 -0.19 7.04
N LEU A 65 -7.46 -0.57 6.51
CA LEU A 65 -6.64 -1.68 7.03
C LEU A 65 -5.81 -1.30 8.27
N ASN A 66 -5.12 -0.16 8.21
CA ASN A 66 -4.21 0.32 9.26
C ASN A 66 -4.18 1.87 9.27
N PRO A 67 -5.01 2.50 10.11
CA PRO A 67 -5.05 3.96 10.24
C PRO A 67 -3.73 4.58 10.69
N SER A 68 -3.00 3.92 11.59
CA SER A 68 -1.72 4.42 12.11
C SER A 68 -0.62 4.46 11.04
N TYR A 69 -0.65 3.55 10.07
CA TYR A 69 0.27 3.58 8.93
C TYR A 69 -0.16 4.57 7.86
N ALA A 70 -1.46 4.68 7.59
CA ALA A 70 -1.99 5.54 6.54
C ALA A 70 -1.58 7.02 6.69
N SER A 71 -1.45 7.50 7.93
CA SER A 71 -1.00 8.88 8.22
C SER A 71 0.48 9.13 7.92
N VAL A 72 1.29 8.08 7.80
CA VAL A 72 2.75 8.13 7.60
C VAL A 72 3.20 7.34 6.37
N ILE A 73 2.29 7.09 5.43
CA ILE A 73 2.57 6.38 4.19
C ILE A 73 3.63 7.15 3.37
N PRO A 74 4.65 6.47 2.81
CA PRO A 74 5.66 7.14 2.01
C PRO A 74 5.05 7.67 0.70
N CYS A 75 5.57 8.82 0.25
CA CYS A 75 5.26 9.32 -1.09
C CYS A 75 6.10 8.59 -2.15
N ALA A 76 5.76 8.76 -3.43
CA ALA A 76 6.47 8.11 -4.54
C ALA A 76 7.98 8.42 -4.52
N LYS A 77 8.37 9.65 -4.15
CA LYS A 77 9.78 10.06 -4.02
C LYS A 77 10.51 9.32 -2.89
N ALA A 78 9.83 9.04 -1.79
CA ALA A 78 10.42 8.26 -0.69
C ALA A 78 10.58 6.79 -1.09
N LEU A 79 9.62 6.24 -1.85
CA LEU A 79 9.71 4.89 -2.41
C LEU A 79 10.81 4.76 -3.46
N SER A 80 10.99 5.77 -4.33
CA SER A 80 12.02 5.78 -5.37
C SER A 80 13.44 6.02 -4.85
N GLY A 81 13.61 6.27 -3.56
CA GLY A 81 14.91 6.50 -2.93
C GLY A 81 15.57 5.21 -2.48
N SER A 82 16.10 5.22 -1.26
CA SER A 82 16.89 4.11 -0.69
C SER A 82 16.18 2.75 -0.64
N LEU A 83 14.85 2.72 -0.69
CA LEU A 83 14.07 1.48 -0.78
C LEU A 83 14.24 0.81 -2.15
N LEU A 84 14.22 1.59 -3.22
CA LEU A 84 14.46 1.08 -4.57
C LEU A 84 15.91 0.61 -4.72
N ASP A 85 16.87 1.35 -4.17
CA ASP A 85 18.28 0.94 -4.16
C ASP A 85 18.48 -0.39 -3.42
N GLN A 86 17.82 -0.57 -2.27
CA GLN A 86 17.86 -1.82 -1.52
C GLN A 86 17.28 -2.99 -2.32
N HIS A 87 16.17 -2.78 -3.03
CA HIS A 87 15.59 -3.79 -3.89
C HIS A 87 16.51 -4.12 -5.08
N PHE A 88 17.05 -3.11 -5.75
CA PHE A 88 17.99 -3.27 -6.85
C PHE A 88 19.25 -4.04 -6.42
N ASN A 89 19.85 -3.67 -5.29
CA ASN A 89 21.04 -4.34 -4.77
C ASN A 89 20.74 -5.80 -4.44
N LYS A 90 19.59 -6.09 -3.82
CA LYS A 90 19.17 -7.46 -3.54
C LYS A 90 19.03 -8.29 -4.83
N CYS A 91 18.35 -7.75 -5.83
CA CYS A 91 18.22 -8.41 -7.14
C CYS A 91 19.59 -8.62 -7.81
N SER A 92 20.46 -7.63 -7.75
CA SER A 92 21.80 -7.67 -8.35
C SER A 92 22.66 -8.74 -7.70
N THR A 93 22.64 -8.85 -6.37
CA THR A 93 23.35 -9.93 -5.65
C THR A 93 22.84 -11.30 -6.09
N THR A 94 21.53 -11.52 -6.14
CA THR A 94 20.95 -12.79 -6.60
C THR A 94 21.33 -13.10 -8.05
N ILE A 95 21.33 -12.10 -8.94
CA ILE A 95 21.74 -12.27 -10.33
C ILE A 95 23.22 -12.66 -10.39
N ASN A 96 24.09 -11.97 -9.65
CA ASN A 96 25.53 -12.28 -9.63
C ASN A 96 25.79 -13.71 -9.14
N GLU A 97 25.09 -14.16 -8.08
CA GLU A 97 25.17 -15.55 -7.61
C GLU A 97 24.77 -16.56 -8.70
N ILE A 98 23.73 -16.27 -9.48
CA ILE A 98 23.31 -17.11 -10.62
C ILE A 98 24.36 -17.12 -11.71
N LEU A 99 24.93 -15.95 -12.05
CA LEU A 99 25.96 -15.81 -13.08
C LEU A 99 27.24 -16.57 -12.71
N GLU A 100 27.66 -16.50 -11.45
CA GLU A 100 28.86 -17.17 -10.95
C GLU A 100 28.68 -18.70 -10.83
N SER A 101 27.46 -19.16 -10.54
CA SER A 101 27.17 -20.60 -10.34
C SER A 101 26.95 -21.39 -11.63
N HIS A 102 26.80 -20.73 -12.78
CA HIS A 102 26.47 -21.39 -14.05
C HIS A 102 27.48 -21.04 -15.15
N THR A 103 28.04 -22.05 -15.81
CA THR A 103 29.00 -21.88 -16.91
C THR A 103 28.35 -21.72 -18.28
N ASN A 104 27.10 -22.15 -18.44
CA ASN A 104 26.35 -22.11 -19.70
C ASN A 104 25.15 -21.18 -19.55
N LEU A 105 25.32 -19.93 -19.96
CA LEU A 105 24.28 -18.90 -19.89
C LEU A 105 23.87 -18.49 -21.30
N THR A 106 22.57 -18.29 -21.51
CA THR A 106 22.03 -17.73 -22.76
C THR A 106 21.46 -16.35 -22.47
N LEU A 107 21.99 -15.34 -23.15
CA LEU A 107 21.45 -13.98 -23.10
C LEU A 107 20.44 -13.80 -24.23
N LEU A 108 19.18 -13.58 -23.86
CA LEU A 108 18.15 -13.17 -24.81
C LEU A 108 18.00 -11.66 -24.73
N SER A 109 18.27 -10.96 -25.84
CA SER A 109 17.99 -9.53 -25.96
C SER A 109 16.72 -9.32 -26.74
N ASP A 110 15.77 -8.65 -26.10
CA ASP A 110 14.62 -8.02 -26.70
C ASP A 110 15.03 -6.61 -27.17
N GLY A 111 14.56 -6.19 -28.34
CA GLY A 111 14.80 -4.84 -28.84
C GLY A 111 13.57 -4.29 -29.54
N TRP A 112 13.03 -3.18 -29.02
CA TRP A 112 11.95 -2.43 -29.65
C TRP A 112 12.39 -1.00 -29.93
N THR A 113 11.89 -0.41 -31.02
CA THR A 113 12.06 1.01 -31.31
C THR A 113 10.82 1.77 -30.89
N ASN A 114 10.99 2.90 -30.21
CA ASN A 114 9.91 3.83 -29.89
C ASN A 114 9.84 4.93 -30.97
N ILE A 115 8.67 5.12 -31.59
CA ILE A 115 8.43 6.20 -32.57
C ILE A 115 8.72 7.60 -32.01
N ARG A 116 8.74 7.74 -30.67
CA ARG A 116 9.03 9.00 -29.97
C ARG A 116 10.51 9.22 -29.66
N GLY A 117 11.40 8.27 -29.99
CA GLY A 117 12.86 8.40 -29.86
C GLY A 117 13.42 8.47 -28.43
N VAL A 118 12.59 8.73 -27.42
CA VAL A 118 13.00 8.71 -26.02
C VAL A 118 12.85 7.30 -25.49
N ILE A 119 13.99 6.65 -25.27
CA ILE A 119 14.10 5.43 -24.50
C ILE A 119 14.29 5.91 -23.05
N SER A 120 13.33 5.57 -22.18
CA SER A 120 13.42 5.82 -20.73
C SER A 120 14.37 4.83 -20.07
#